data_AF-A0A938I664-F1
#
_entry.id   AF-A0A938I664-F1
#
_cell.length_a   1.000
_cell.length_b   1.000
_cell.length_c   1.000
_cell.angle_alpha   90.00
_cell.angle_beta   90.00
_cell.angle_gamma   90.00
#
_symmetry.space_group_name_H-M   'P 1'
#
loop_
_entity.id
_entity.type
_entity.pdbx_description
1 polymer ?
#
loop_
_entity_poly.entity_id
_entity_poly.type
_entity_poly.pdbx_seq_one_letter_code
_entity_poly.pdbx_strand_id
1 'polypeptide(L)' 'MRPRGVRPPVQSCDECGGDYFTASSQMVKLCPECAHYLYGYSLCEHEFVNQKCAKCGWSGTRSKYILKLIEIAREQEKA' A
#
# COMPACT_ATOMS: atom_id res chain seq x y z
N MET A 1 2.78 -30.73 -7.66
CA MET A 1 3.62 -30.20 -6.55
C MET A 1 3.34 -28.71 -6.43
N ARG A 2 2.64 -28.24 -5.38
CA ARG A 2 2.44 -26.80 -5.13
C ARG A 2 3.69 -26.29 -4.43
N PRO A 3 4.42 -25.27 -4.94
CA PRO A 3 5.61 -24.80 -4.26
C PRO A 3 5.20 -24.24 -2.91
N ARG A 4 5.82 -24.80 -1.86
CA ARG A 4 5.68 -24.36 -0.48
C ARG A 4 6.22 -22.93 -0.37
N GLY A 5 5.38 -22.01 0.09
CA GLY A 5 5.82 -20.87 0.91
C GLY A 5 6.84 -19.90 0.31
N VAL A 6 6.73 -19.51 -0.96
CA VAL A 6 7.47 -18.33 -1.46
C VAL A 6 6.78 -17.09 -0.89
N ARG A 7 7.27 -16.60 0.25
CA ARG A 7 6.84 -15.33 0.82
C ARG A 7 7.23 -14.24 -0.20
N PRO A 8 6.28 -13.46 -0.74
CA PRO A 8 6.60 -12.46 -1.75
C PRO A 8 7.62 -11.44 -1.19
N PRO A 9 8.57 -10.97 -2.02
CA PRO A 9 9.57 -10.03 -1.56
C PRO A 9 8.91 -8.72 -1.10
N VAL A 10 9.24 -8.34 0.12
CA VAL A 10 8.86 -7.05 0.71
C VAL A 10 9.84 -6.00 0.19
N GLN A 11 9.31 -4.89 -0.33
CA GLN A 11 10.09 -3.70 -0.65
C GLN A 11 9.53 -2.51 0.10
N SER A 12 10.39 -1.52 0.34
CA SER A 12 10.00 -0.21 0.85
C SER A 12 9.46 0.65 -0.27
N CYS A 13 8.35 1.34 -0.02
CA CYS A 13 7.80 2.34 -0.93
C CYS A 13 8.70 3.59 -0.92
N ASP A 14 9.07 4.11 -2.08
CA ASP A 14 9.89 5.33 -2.20
C ASP A 14 9.13 6.56 -1.66
N GLU A 15 7.81 6.57 -1.79
CA GLU A 15 6.96 7.69 -1.37
C GLU A 15 6.66 7.67 0.13
N CYS A 16 6.24 6.51 0.67
CA CYS A 16 5.80 6.39 2.06
C CYS A 16 6.82 5.78 3.02
N GLY A 17 7.92 5.22 2.51
CA GLY A 17 8.87 4.44 3.30
C GLY A 17 8.27 3.16 3.91
N GLY A 18 7.00 2.85 3.59
CA GLY A 18 6.29 1.69 4.12
C GLY A 18 6.67 0.41 3.37
N ASP A 19 6.82 -0.67 4.11
CA ASP A 19 6.99 -2.01 3.57
C ASP A 19 5.74 -2.46 2.80
N TYR A 20 5.89 -3.07 1.63
CA TYR A 20 4.79 -3.69 0.88
C TYR A 20 5.29 -4.87 0.05
N PHE A 21 4.40 -5.79 -0.31
CA PHE A 21 4.73 -6.90 -1.21
C PHE A 21 4.76 -6.41 -2.65
N THR A 22 5.90 -6.61 -3.30
CA THR A 22 6.06 -6.38 -4.75
C THR A 22 5.02 -7.11 -5.59
N ALA A 23 4.59 -8.30 -5.16
CA ALA A 23 3.55 -9.09 -5.82
C ALA A 23 2.14 -8.46 -5.76
N SER A 24 1.90 -7.57 -4.80
CA SER A 24 0.60 -6.90 -4.59
C SER A 24 0.50 -5.53 -5.26
N SER A 25 1.63 -4.98 -5.73
CA SER A 25 1.65 -3.68 -6.40
C SER A 25 1.78 -3.85 -7.90
N GLN A 26 0.99 -3.06 -8.65
CA GLN A 26 1.13 -2.96 -10.10
C GLN A 26 2.36 -2.14 -10.51
N MET A 27 2.93 -1.33 -9.59
CA MET A 27 4.13 -0.53 -9.83
C MET A 27 5.27 -0.89 -8.88
N VAL A 28 6.43 -1.19 -9.45
CA VAL A 28 7.68 -1.38 -8.70
C VAL A 28 8.01 -0.06 -8.00
N LYS A 29 8.35 -0.12 -6.70
CA LYS A 29 8.67 1.00 -5.78
C LYS A 29 7.49 1.76 -5.15
N LEU A 30 6.25 1.47 -5.52
CA LEU A 30 5.07 2.13 -4.94
C LEU A 30 4.18 1.10 -4.24
N CYS A 31 3.70 1.40 -3.04
CA CYS A 31 2.66 0.57 -2.42
C CYS A 31 1.30 0.82 -3.10
N PRO A 32 0.36 -0.14 -3.07
CA PRO A 32 -0.94 -0.01 -3.72
C PRO A 32 -1.76 1.19 -3.19
N GLU A 33 -1.49 1.62 -1.96
CA GLU A 33 -2.09 2.82 -1.40
C GLU A 33 -1.56 4.11 -2.04
N CYS A 34 -0.23 4.26 -2.15
CA CYS A 34 0.37 5.41 -2.81
C CYS A 34 -0.02 5.46 -4.28
N ALA A 35 -0.04 4.31 -4.95
CA ALA A 35 -0.49 4.21 -6.33
C ALA A 35 -1.96 4.65 -6.50
N HIS A 36 -2.84 4.32 -5.53
CA HIS A 36 -4.22 4.79 -5.52
C HIS A 36 -4.29 6.32 -5.38
N TYR A 37 -3.64 6.91 -4.37
CA TYR A 37 -3.72 8.36 -4.15
C TYR A 37 -3.01 9.20 -5.21
N LEU A 38 -1.93 8.68 -5.81
CA LEU A 38 -1.15 9.40 -6.83
C LEU A 38 -1.71 9.24 -8.24
N TYR A 39 -2.18 8.04 -8.58
CA TYR A 39 -2.51 7.67 -9.96
C TYR A 39 -3.93 7.11 -10.12
N GLY A 40 -4.70 6.95 -9.04
CA GLY A 40 -6.08 6.45 -9.10
C GLY A 40 -6.20 4.93 -9.30
N TYR A 41 -5.14 4.15 -9.03
CA TYR A 41 -5.20 2.67 -9.12
C TYR A 41 -6.16 2.05 -8.11
N SER A 42 -6.52 0.78 -8.31
CA SER A 42 -7.34 0.04 -7.34
C SER A 42 -6.66 -0.01 -5.97
N LEU A 43 -7.32 0.55 -4.95
CA LEU A 43 -6.87 0.45 -3.57
C LEU A 43 -6.86 -1.02 -3.16
N CYS A 44 -5.75 -1.47 -2.56
CA CYS A 44 -5.75 -2.79 -1.93
C CYS A 44 -6.67 -2.75 -0.72
N GLU A 45 -7.62 -3.68 -0.64
CA GLU A 45 -8.35 -3.95 0.59
C GLU A 45 -7.37 -4.52 1.62
N HIS A 46 -6.88 -3.64 2.48
CA HIS A 46 -5.89 -3.99 3.49
C HIS A 46 -6.54 -4.87 4.57
N GLU A 47 -6.31 -6.17 4.47
CA GLU A 47 -6.72 -7.13 5.50
C GLU A 47 -5.60 -7.24 6.55
N PHE A 48 -5.72 -6.49 7.64
CA PHE A 48 -4.73 -6.50 8.72
C PHE A 48 -4.83 -7.79 9.54
N VAL A 49 -3.80 -8.63 9.46
CA VAL A 49 -3.65 -9.85 10.25
C VAL A 49 -2.30 -9.79 10.97
N ASN A 50 -2.29 -9.73 12.29
CA ASN A 50 -1.06 -9.57 13.11
C ASN A 50 -0.25 -8.31 12.77
N GLN A 51 -0.90 -7.13 12.76
CA GLN A 51 -0.26 -5.81 12.53
C GLN A 51 0.35 -5.59 11.13
N LYS A 52 0.15 -6.52 10.19
CA LYS A 52 0.52 -6.37 8.78
C LYS A 52 -0.62 -6.81 7.89
N CYS A 53 -0.71 -6.19 6.72
CA CYS A 53 -1.66 -6.60 5.69
C CYS A 53 -1.31 -8.03 5.20
N ALA A 54 -2.26 -8.97 5.28
CA ALA A 54 -2.05 -10.34 4.79
C ALA A 54 -1.88 -10.39 3.26
N LYS A 55 -2.60 -9.51 2.54
CA LYS A 55 -2.57 -9.43 1.07
C LYS A 55 -1.33 -8.69 0.53
N CYS A 56 -0.93 -7.63 1.22
CA CYS A 56 0.02 -6.64 0.69
C CYS A 56 1.24 -6.40 1.58
N GLY A 57 1.32 -7.02 2.76
CA GLY A 57 2.46 -6.93 3.67
C GLY A 57 2.63 -5.58 4.34
N TRP A 58 1.76 -4.62 4.00
CA TRP A 58 1.78 -3.26 4.49
C TRP A 58 1.53 -3.15 5.99
N SER A 59 2.45 -2.50 6.68
CA SER A 59 2.45 -2.33 8.15
C SER A 59 1.65 -1.10 8.61
N GLY A 60 0.97 -0.38 7.69
CA GLY A 60 0.22 0.84 8.00
C GLY A 60 1.06 2.13 7.96
N THR A 61 2.32 2.06 7.55
CA THR A 61 3.21 3.22 7.47
C THR A 61 2.86 4.10 6.27
N ARG A 62 2.58 5.39 6.53
CA ARG A 62 2.26 6.42 5.53
C ARG A 62 3.24 7.59 5.64
N SER A 63 3.62 8.17 4.51
CA SER A 63 4.36 9.44 4.49
C SER A 63 3.45 10.61 4.78
N LYS A 64 4.06 11.72 5.23
CA LYS A 64 3.38 13.02 5.41
C LYS A 64 2.66 13.47 4.14
N TYR A 65 3.22 13.21 2.96
CA TYR A 65 2.60 13.57 1.68
C TYR A 65 1.29 12.82 1.42
N ILE A 66 1.29 11.50 1.55
CA ILE A 66 0.08 10.67 1.40
C ILE A 66 -0.97 11.01 2.46
N LEU A 67 -0.55 11.24 3.71
CA LEU A 67 -1.46 11.69 4.76
C LEU A 67 -2.16 13.00 4.39
N LYS A 68 -1.41 13.96 3.81
CA LYS A 68 -1.96 15.22 3.34
C LYS A 68 -2.92 15.03 2.16
N LEU A 69 -2.60 14.15 1.20
CA LEU A 69 -3.51 13.82 0.09
C LEU A 69 -4.80 13.19 0.58
N ILE A 70 -4.74 12.28 1.55
CA ILE A 70 -5.92 11.67 2.18
C ILE A 70 -6.79 12.73 2.85
N GLU A 71 -6.16 13.66 3.56
CA GLU A 71 -6.87 14.76 4.23
C GLU A 71 -7.60 15.64 3.22
N ILE A 72 -6.90 16.07 2.15
CA ILE A 72 -7.50 16.86 1.06
C ILE A 72 -8.63 16.08 0.38
N ALA A 73 -8.44 14.78 0.08
CA ALA A 73 -9.46 13.96 -0.56
C ALA A 73 -10.74 13.85 0.29
N ARG A 74 -10.59 13.69 1.61
CA ARG A 74 -11.72 13.68 2.57
C ARG A 74 -12.43 15.02 2.66
N GLU A 75 -11.72 16.13 2.49
CA GLU A 75 -12.31 17.46 2.45
C GLU A 75 -13.11 17.69 1.17
N GLN A 76 -12.68 17.14 0.03
CA GLN A 76 -13.39 17.28 -1.25
C GLN A 76 -14.71 16.50 -1.32
N GLU A 77 -14.87 15.41 -0.57
CA GLU A 77 -16.13 14.66 -0.50
C GLU A 77 -17.20 15.32 0.40
N LYS A 78 -16.83 16.36 1.15
CA LYS A 78 -17.74 17.10 2.05
C LYS A 78 -18.30 18.40 1.47
N ALA A 79 -17.91 18.77 0.25
CA ALA A 79 -18.39 19.96 -0.46
C ALA A 79 -19.54 19.59 -1.41
#